data_AF-A0A2K9JV04-F1
#
_entry.id   AF-A0A2K9JV04-F1
#
_cell.length_a   1.000
_cell.length_b   1.000
_cell.length_c   1.000
_cell.angle_alpha   90.00
_cell.angle_beta   90.00
_cell.angle_gamma   90.00
#
_symmetry.space_group_name_H-M   'P 1'
#
loop_
_entity.id
_entity.type
_entity.pdbx_description
1 polymer ?
#
loop_
_entity_poly.entity_id
_entity_poly.type
_entity_poly.pdbx_seq_one_letter_code
_entity_poly.pdbx_strand_id
1 'polypeptide(L)'
;MRNLAIFFTALIFACYLFISYIISLQSSYEEVNLNNELDQNQKAKVTFEKFEPKRFADFFNVEYKKIEKVQSNEKKVTEVKVSPIAIYVTGGKSQALLRVTGDNINEIKPVSIGESFFHYTVNDIIAGSVIISDGNNISIEMYKSVLLEVEVSPQAGDV
;
A
#
# COMPACT_ATOMS: atom_id res chain seq x y z
N MET A 1 31.54 50.32 27.78
CA MET A 1 30.42 49.36 27.91
C MET A 1 29.89 48.82 26.58
N ARG A 2 29.79 49.63 25.51
CA ARG A 2 29.28 49.19 24.19
C ARG A 2 30.10 48.06 23.53
N ASN A 3 31.43 48.10 23.64
CA ASN A 3 32.30 47.09 23.03
C ASN A 3 32.27 45.74 23.77
N LEU A 4 31.90 45.74 25.06
CA LEU A 4 31.80 44.53 25.86
C LEU A 4 30.56 43.70 25.45
N ALA A 5 29.43 44.37 25.20
CA ALA A 5 28.19 43.71 24.76
C ALA A 5 28.32 43.08 23.36
N ILE A 6 29.05 43.74 22.45
CA ILE A 6 29.32 43.20 21.10
C ILE A 6 30.22 41.96 21.20
N PHE A 7 31.19 41.95 22.10
CA PHE A 7 32.05 40.79 22.34
C PHE A 7 31.26 39.59 22.89
N PHE A 8 30.38 39.81 23.87
CA PHE A 8 29.54 38.75 24.43
C PHE A 8 28.55 38.17 23.42
N THR A 9 27.94 39.00 22.57
CA THR A 9 27.02 38.52 21.52
C THR A 9 27.75 37.71 20.45
N ALA A 10 28.95 38.14 20.04
CA ALA A 10 29.79 37.36 19.12
C ALA A 10 30.23 36.02 19.74
N LEU A 11 30.56 35.98 21.03
CA LEU A 11 30.94 34.77 21.74
C LEU A 11 29.77 33.77 21.83
N ILE A 12 28.57 34.24 22.16
CA ILE A 12 27.37 33.40 22.24
C ILE A 12 27.05 32.82 20.85
N PHE A 13 27.15 33.63 19.80
CA PHE A 13 26.92 33.17 18.43
C PHE A 13 27.93 32.11 17.99
N ALA A 14 29.22 32.30 18.31
CA ALA A 14 30.25 31.30 18.04
C ALA A 14 30.01 29.98 18.80
N CYS A 15 29.59 30.06 20.07
CA CYS A 15 29.21 28.86 20.84
C CYS A 15 28.02 28.14 20.23
N TYR A 16 27.01 28.86 19.74
CA TYR A 16 25.84 28.25 19.09
C TYR A 16 26.22 27.51 17.80
N LEU A 17 27.07 28.11 16.96
CA LEU A 17 27.58 27.45 15.75
C LEU A 17 28.40 26.20 16.07
N PHE A 18 29.20 26.25 17.13
CA PHE A 18 29.99 25.09 17.55
C PHE A 18 29.11 23.94 18.08
N ILE A 19 28.10 24.24 18.91
CA ILE A 19 27.18 23.23 19.44
C ILE A 19 26.37 22.58 18.31
N SER A 20 25.85 23.37 17.38
CA SER A 20 25.10 22.84 16.23
C SER A 20 25.95 21.96 15.32
N TYR A 21 27.24 22.29 15.14
CA TYR A 21 28.19 21.44 14.42
C TYR A 21 28.47 20.10 15.13
N ILE A 22 28.58 20.10 16.46
CA ILE A 22 28.80 18.84 17.22
C ILE A 22 27.55 17.94 17.15
N ILE A 23 26.35 18.51 17.24
CA ILE A 23 25.09 17.75 17.14
C ILE A 23 24.95 17.10 15.75
N SER A 24 25.26 17.84 14.67
CA SER A 24 25.19 17.28 13.31
C SER A 24 26.24 16.17 13.09
N LEU A 25 27.43 16.31 13.66
CA LEU A 25 28.45 15.25 13.64
C LEU A 25 27.92 13.98 14.33
N GLN A 26 27.36 14.10 15.53
CA GLN A 26 26.84 12.97 16.29
C GLN A 26 25.69 12.24 15.58
N SER A 27 24.76 12.99 14.98
CA SER A 27 23.67 12.44 14.16
C SER A 27 24.21 11.64 12.96
N SER A 28 25.26 12.14 12.32
CA SER A 28 25.89 11.45 11.19
C SER A 28 26.56 10.13 11.60
N TYR A 29 27.21 10.09 12.78
CA TYR A 29 27.77 8.85 13.33
C TYR A 29 26.69 7.85 13.76
N GLU A 30 25.56 8.32 14.28
CA GLU A 30 24.46 7.46 14.72
C GLU A 30 23.73 6.83 13.53
N GLU A 31 23.51 7.57 12.45
CA GLU A 31 22.95 7.03 11.19
C GLU A 31 23.89 6.00 10.53
N VAL A 32 25.21 6.23 10.54
CA VAL A 32 26.18 5.26 9.97
C VAL A 32 26.22 3.97 10.78
N ASN A 33 26.10 4.03 12.11
CA ASN A 33 26.04 2.82 12.94
C ASN A 33 24.71 2.07 12.78
N LEU A 34 23.58 2.77 12.71
CA LEU A 34 22.26 2.16 12.52
C LEU A 34 22.18 1.43 11.17
N ASN A 35 22.72 2.02 10.11
CA ASN A 35 22.76 1.42 8.78
C ASN A 35 23.69 0.18 8.73
N ASN A 36 24.81 0.20 9.47
CA ASN A 36 25.70 -0.95 9.58
C ASN A 36 25.09 -2.13 10.37
N GLU A 37 24.30 -1.85 11.42
CA GLU A 37 23.59 -2.89 12.17
C GLU A 37 22.41 -3.50 11.38
N LEU A 38 21.73 -2.71 10.55
CA LEU A 38 20.69 -3.19 9.65
C LEU A 38 21.26 -4.13 8.57
N ASP A 39 22.40 -3.77 7.97
CA ASP A 39 23.08 -4.57 6.94
C ASP A 39 23.64 -5.90 7.47
N GLN A 40 24.00 -5.96 8.75
CA GLN A 40 24.46 -7.21 9.37
C GLN A 40 23.31 -8.17 9.73
N ASN A 41 22.13 -7.66 10.11
CA ASN A 41 20.96 -8.50 10.37
C ASN A 41 20.32 -9.04 9.07
N GLN A 42 20.41 -8.32 7.95
CA GLN A 42 19.90 -8.80 6.66
C GLN A 42 20.75 -9.93 6.04
N LYS A 43 21.98 -10.15 6.50
CA LYS A 43 22.86 -11.24 6.02
C LYS A 43 22.71 -12.56 6.76
N ALA A 44 21.89 -12.64 7.81
CA ALA A 44 21.46 -13.90 8.39
C ALA A 44 20.39 -14.55 7.47
N LYS A 45 20.85 -15.03 6.32
CA LYS A 45 20.05 -15.83 5.38
C LYS A 45 19.75 -17.15 6.07
N VAL A 46 18.67 -17.20 6.85
CA VAL A 46 18.09 -18.44 7.35
C VAL A 46 17.78 -19.28 6.12
N THR A 47 18.66 -20.22 5.83
CA THR A 47 18.43 -21.22 4.79
C THR A 47 17.39 -22.14 5.39
N PHE A 48 16.12 -21.79 5.24
CA PHE A 48 15.04 -22.71 5.50
C PHE A 48 15.26 -23.90 4.56
N GLU A 49 15.78 -25.00 5.10
CA GLU A 49 15.74 -26.27 4.39
C GLU A 49 14.27 -26.48 3.98
N LYS A 50 14.06 -26.55 2.68
CA LYS A 50 12.75 -26.66 2.07
C LYS A 50 12.05 -27.86 2.69
N PHE A 51 10.99 -27.62 3.46
CA PHE A 51 10.19 -28.67 4.06
C PHE A 51 9.74 -29.64 2.95
N GLU A 52 10.14 -30.91 3.05
CA GLU A 52 9.80 -31.97 2.10
C GLU A 52 8.73 -32.88 2.71
N PRO A 53 7.43 -32.69 2.41
CA PRO A 53 6.33 -33.47 3.00
C PRO A 53 6.45 -34.98 2.74
N LYS A 54 7.14 -35.36 1.67
CA LYS A 54 7.42 -36.75 1.33
C LYS A 54 8.25 -37.44 2.40
N ARG A 55 9.29 -36.78 2.94
CA ARG A 55 10.14 -37.34 4.01
C ARG A 55 9.36 -37.58 5.30
N PHE A 56 8.38 -36.71 5.60
CA PHE A 56 7.48 -36.89 6.73
C PHE A 56 6.55 -38.08 6.53
N ALA A 57 5.98 -38.23 5.34
CA ALA A 57 5.13 -39.37 5.02
C ALA A 57 5.88 -40.70 5.07
N ASP A 58 7.12 -40.73 4.57
CA ASP A 58 8.02 -41.90 4.67
C ASP A 58 8.32 -42.26 6.13
N PHE A 59 8.51 -41.27 7.02
CA PHE A 59 8.73 -41.48 8.45
C PHE A 59 7.52 -42.12 9.17
N PHE A 60 6.31 -41.69 8.80
CA PHE A 60 5.06 -42.22 9.37
C PHE A 60 4.53 -43.46 8.62
N ASN A 61 5.26 -43.97 7.62
CA ASN A 61 4.87 -45.08 6.77
C ASN A 61 3.47 -44.91 6.16
N VAL A 62 3.14 -43.68 5.76
CA VAL A 62 1.86 -43.33 5.11
C VAL A 62 2.09 -43.02 3.64
N GLU A 63 1.14 -43.39 2.78
CA GLU A 63 1.25 -43.17 1.34
C GLU A 63 1.19 -41.66 1.02
N TYR A 64 2.29 -41.11 0.52
CA TYR A 64 2.33 -39.74 0.01
C TYR A 64 1.83 -39.67 -1.43
N LYS A 65 0.64 -39.12 -1.62
CA LYS A 65 0.16 -38.72 -2.95
C LYS A 65 0.25 -37.21 -3.08
N LYS A 66 1.17 -36.73 -3.94
CA LYS A 66 1.26 -35.30 -4.29
C LYS A 66 -0.03 -34.89 -4.98
N ILE A 67 -0.79 -33.99 -4.37
CA ILE A 67 -1.94 -33.36 -5.04
C ILE A 67 -1.35 -32.36 -6.05
N GLU A 68 -1.30 -32.76 -7.32
CA GLU A 68 -1.00 -31.83 -8.39
C GLU A 68 -2.17 -30.87 -8.51
N LYS A 69 -1.88 -29.59 -8.24
CA LYS A 69 -2.85 -28.52 -8.40
C LYS A 69 -3.17 -28.46 -9.90
N VAL A 70 -4.27 -29.07 -10.31
CA VAL A 70 -4.90 -28.74 -11.59
C VAL A 70 -5.06 -27.23 -11.54
N GLN A 71 -4.36 -26.50 -12.41
CA GLN A 71 -4.59 -25.07 -12.58
C GLN A 71 -6.01 -24.93 -13.11
N SER A 72 -6.95 -24.89 -12.18
CA SER A 72 -8.28 -24.40 -12.44
C SER A 72 -8.10 -22.94 -12.84
N ASN A 73 -8.35 -22.65 -14.12
CA ASN A 73 -8.51 -21.30 -14.65
C ASN A 73 -9.83 -20.68 -14.12
N GLU A 74 -10.26 -21.05 -12.92
CA GLU A 74 -11.38 -20.42 -12.24
C GLU A 74 -10.93 -19.04 -11.80
N LYS A 75 -11.43 -18.04 -12.52
CA LYS A 75 -11.42 -16.64 -12.13
C LYS A 75 -11.84 -16.57 -10.65
N LYS A 76 -10.89 -16.18 -9.79
CA LYS A 76 -11.16 -16.04 -8.37
C LYS A 76 -11.97 -14.77 -8.16
N VAL A 77 -13.29 -14.93 -8.15
CA VAL A 77 -14.23 -13.85 -7.83
C VAL A 77 -14.12 -13.55 -6.33
N THR A 78 -13.93 -12.28 -6.00
CA THR A 78 -13.92 -11.79 -4.62
C THR A 78 -14.96 -10.69 -4.50
N GLU A 79 -15.68 -10.67 -3.39
CA GLU A 79 -16.64 -9.61 -3.10
C GLU A 79 -15.92 -8.39 -2.50
N VAL A 80 -16.18 -7.21 -3.06
CA VAL A 80 -15.68 -5.93 -2.53
C VAL A 80 -16.83 -4.96 -2.31
N LYS A 81 -16.76 -4.20 -1.23
CA LYS A 81 -17.67 -3.09 -0.95
C LYS A 81 -17.11 -1.82 -1.57
N VAL A 82 -17.89 -1.17 -2.42
CA VAL A 82 -17.54 0.10 -3.06
C VAL A 82 -18.48 1.19 -2.59
N SER A 83 -17.93 2.32 -2.19
CA SER A 83 -18.70 3.49 -1.72
C SER A 83 -18.08 4.80 -2.22
N PRO A 84 -18.86 5.73 -2.81
CA PRO A 84 -18.39 7.04 -3.17
C PRO A 84 -18.25 7.89 -1.91
N ILE A 85 -17.03 8.38 -1.66
CA ILE A 85 -16.74 9.24 -0.50
C ILE A 85 -16.73 10.73 -0.86
N ALA A 86 -16.49 11.06 -2.14
CA ALA A 86 -16.53 12.42 -2.67
C ALA A 86 -16.89 12.39 -4.16
N ILE A 87 -17.63 13.40 -4.62
CA ILE A 87 -17.96 13.61 -6.03
C ILE A 87 -17.70 15.09 -6.34
N TYR A 88 -16.92 15.34 -7.39
CA TYR A 88 -16.57 16.68 -7.88
C TYR A 88 -17.17 16.84 -9.27
N VAL A 89 -18.07 17.81 -9.43
CA VAL A 89 -18.67 18.16 -10.72
C VAL A 89 -18.38 19.64 -10.98
N THR A 90 -17.49 19.92 -11.94
CA THR A 90 -17.10 21.30 -12.27
C THR A 90 -16.95 21.46 -13.78
N GLY A 91 -17.66 22.43 -14.38
CA GLY A 91 -17.38 22.92 -15.74
C GLY A 91 -17.28 21.85 -16.84
N GLY A 92 -18.07 20.76 -16.75
CA GLY A 92 -18.06 19.67 -17.73
C GLY A 92 -17.09 18.52 -17.44
N LYS A 93 -16.38 18.57 -16.30
CA LYS A 93 -15.59 17.44 -15.78
C LYS A 93 -16.24 16.91 -14.51
N SER A 94 -16.42 15.59 -14.47
CA SER A 94 -16.91 14.88 -13.29
C SER A 94 -15.88 13.85 -12.84
N GLN A 95 -15.57 13.84 -11.55
CA GLN A 95 -14.66 12.90 -10.91
C GLN A 95 -15.24 12.44 -9.58
N ALA A 96 -15.03 11.18 -9.20
CA ALA A 96 -15.42 10.64 -7.91
C ALA A 96 -14.25 9.97 -7.21
N LEU A 97 -14.26 9.99 -5.88
CA LEU A 97 -13.38 9.16 -5.06
C LEU A 97 -14.19 7.98 -4.55
N LEU A 98 -13.77 6.77 -4.90
CA LEU A 98 -14.39 5.53 -4.46
C LEU A 98 -13.52 4.89 -3.38
N ARG A 99 -14.10 4.59 -2.22
CA ARG A 99 -13.49 3.69 -1.24
C ARG A 99 -13.86 2.26 -1.59
N VAL A 100 -12.86 1.41 -1.68
CA VAL A 100 -12.97 -0.02 -1.96
C VAL A 100 -12.49 -0.79 -0.75
N THR A 101 -13.36 -1.62 -0.20
CA THR A 101 -13.06 -2.41 1.00
C THR A 101 -13.44 -3.87 0.79
N GLY A 102 -12.50 -4.79 0.95
CA GLY A 102 -12.68 -6.25 0.89
C GLY A 102 -11.63 -6.95 1.75
N ASP A 103 -11.58 -8.28 1.70
CA ASP A 103 -10.78 -9.10 2.62
C ASP A 103 -9.30 -8.70 2.72
N ASN A 104 -8.71 -8.22 1.62
CA ASN A 104 -7.32 -7.73 1.59
C ASN A 104 -7.18 -6.40 0.82
N ILE A 105 -8.27 -5.69 0.60
CA ILE A 105 -8.30 -4.45 -0.18
C ILE A 105 -8.91 -3.37 0.70
N ASN A 106 -8.18 -2.28 0.95
CA ASN A 106 -8.71 -1.10 1.60
C ASN A 106 -8.04 0.13 1.00
N GLU A 107 -8.58 0.62 -0.10
CA GLU A 107 -8.01 1.71 -0.88
C GLU A 107 -9.05 2.77 -1.24
N ILE A 108 -8.56 3.97 -1.56
CA ILE A 108 -9.35 5.05 -2.12
C ILE A 108 -8.85 5.29 -3.53
N LYS A 109 -9.73 5.14 -4.51
CA LYS A 109 -9.40 5.25 -5.92
C LYS A 109 -10.16 6.41 -6.56
N PRO A 110 -9.46 7.38 -7.17
CA PRO A 110 -10.12 8.37 -8.02
C PRO A 110 -10.60 7.71 -9.32
N VAL A 111 -11.79 8.08 -9.78
CA VAL A 111 -12.34 7.63 -11.05
C VAL A 111 -13.01 8.79 -11.81
N SER A 112 -12.90 8.76 -13.13
CA SER A 112 -13.53 9.69 -14.06
C SER A 112 -14.46 8.94 -15.03
N ILE A 113 -15.36 9.67 -15.70
CA ILE A 113 -16.23 9.09 -16.73
C ILE A 113 -15.37 8.45 -17.84
N GLY A 114 -15.71 7.21 -18.20
CA GLY A 114 -15.00 6.39 -19.20
C GLY A 114 -13.83 5.58 -18.65
N GLU A 115 -13.42 5.80 -17.39
CA GLU A 115 -12.35 5.00 -16.79
C GLU A 115 -12.85 3.62 -16.36
N SER A 116 -11.96 2.64 -16.47
CA SER A 116 -12.19 1.27 -16.01
C SER A 116 -11.72 1.08 -14.58
N PHE A 117 -12.55 0.42 -13.79
CA PHE A 117 -12.34 0.08 -12.40
C PHE A 117 -12.64 -1.41 -12.21
N PHE A 118 -11.60 -2.23 -12.00
CA PHE A 118 -11.67 -3.68 -12.18
C PHE A 118 -12.21 -4.02 -13.59
N HIS A 119 -13.29 -4.80 -13.69
CA HIS A 119 -13.97 -5.08 -14.95
C HIS A 119 -15.17 -4.14 -15.22
N TYR A 120 -15.46 -3.19 -14.33
CA TYR A 120 -16.53 -2.21 -14.52
C TYR A 120 -16.01 -0.96 -15.24
N THR A 121 -16.86 -0.32 -16.02
CA THR A 121 -16.60 1.00 -16.62
C THR A 121 -17.48 2.05 -15.96
N VAL A 122 -16.91 3.21 -15.64
CA VAL A 122 -17.67 4.36 -15.13
C VAL A 122 -18.41 5.02 -16.29
N ASN A 123 -19.72 4.85 -16.35
CA ASN A 123 -20.55 5.40 -17.43
C ASN A 123 -20.89 6.87 -17.19
N ASP A 124 -21.20 7.23 -15.95
CA ASP A 124 -21.60 8.60 -15.60
C ASP A 124 -21.31 8.90 -14.12
N ILE A 125 -21.14 10.19 -13.81
CA ILE A 125 -20.93 10.71 -12.47
C ILE A 125 -21.82 11.94 -12.30
N ILE A 126 -22.90 11.77 -11.53
CA ILE A 126 -23.87 12.83 -11.23
C ILE A 126 -23.72 13.29 -9.78
N ALA A 127 -24.31 14.44 -9.45
CA ALA A 127 -24.30 14.97 -8.10
C ALA A 127 -25.05 14.04 -7.13
N GLY A 128 -24.33 13.11 -6.52
CA GLY A 128 -24.85 12.16 -5.54
C GLY A 128 -24.75 10.68 -5.93
N SER A 129 -24.31 10.33 -7.14
CA SER A 129 -24.06 8.92 -7.48
C SER A 129 -23.04 8.72 -8.60
N VAL A 130 -22.43 7.55 -8.58
CA VAL A 130 -21.54 7.06 -9.64
C VAL A 130 -22.23 5.89 -10.33
N ILE A 131 -22.39 5.97 -11.64
CA ILE A 131 -23.01 4.91 -12.45
C ILE A 131 -21.89 4.11 -13.11
N ILE A 132 -21.81 2.82 -12.78
CA ILE A 132 -20.84 1.89 -13.37
C ILE A 132 -21.55 0.79 -14.16
N SER A 133 -20.85 0.11 -15.06
CA SER A 133 -21.41 -1.06 -15.76
C SER A 133 -20.38 -2.11 -16.16
N ASP A 134 -20.84 -3.36 -16.20
CA ASP A 134 -20.17 -4.55 -16.75
C ASP A 134 -21.02 -5.23 -17.85
N GLY A 135 -22.01 -4.51 -18.37
CA GLY A 135 -23.13 -5.06 -19.14
C GLY A 135 -24.48 -4.62 -18.57
N ASN A 136 -24.57 -4.43 -17.25
CA ASN A 136 -25.72 -3.81 -16.57
C ASN A 136 -25.32 -2.52 -15.85
N ASN A 137 -26.21 -1.53 -15.82
CA ASN A 137 -25.97 -0.29 -15.09
C ASN A 137 -26.22 -0.47 -13.59
N ILE A 138 -25.22 -0.14 -12.78
CA ILE A 138 -25.28 -0.15 -11.33
C ILE A 138 -25.07 1.30 -10.85
N SER A 139 -26.04 1.84 -10.12
CA SER A 139 -25.92 3.16 -9.50
C SER A 139 -25.43 3.02 -8.07
N ILE A 140 -24.28 3.61 -7.78
CA ILE A 140 -23.71 3.66 -6.44
C ILE A 140 -23.95 5.06 -5.87
N GLU A 141 -24.92 5.16 -4.98
CA GLU A 141 -25.25 6.42 -4.30
C GLU A 141 -24.17 6.83 -3.30
N MET A 142 -23.98 8.14 -3.14
CA MET A 142 -23.03 8.71 -2.20
C MET A 142 -23.31 8.22 -0.78
N TYR A 143 -22.24 7.88 -0.04
CA TYR A 143 -22.30 7.33 1.32
C TYR A 143 -23.02 5.99 1.47
N LYS A 144 -23.50 5.38 0.39
CA LYS A 144 -23.95 3.98 0.38
C LYS A 144 -22.84 3.08 -0.12
N SER A 145 -22.79 1.88 0.45
CA SER A 145 -21.89 0.83 -0.01
C SER A 145 -22.68 -0.17 -0.84
N VAL A 146 -22.15 -0.47 -2.03
CA VAL A 146 -22.64 -1.56 -2.88
C VAL A 146 -21.61 -2.67 -2.87
N LEU A 147 -22.09 -3.91 -2.79
CA LEU A 147 -21.24 -5.09 -2.86
C LEU A 147 -21.11 -5.50 -4.33
N LEU A 148 -19.88 -5.54 -4.82
CA LEU A 148 -19.54 -5.89 -6.18
C LEU A 148 -18.67 -7.13 -6.19
N GLU A 149 -18.95 -8.03 -7.13
CA GLU A 149 -18.06 -9.13 -7.45
C GLU A 149 -16.95 -8.58 -8.34
N VAL A 150 -15.68 -8.83 -7.98
CA VAL A 150 -14.52 -8.45 -8.77
C VAL A 150 -13.60 -9.64 -9.00
N GLU A 151 -13.06 -9.73 -10.20
CA GLU A 151 -12.03 -10.70 -10.54
C GLU A 151 -10.68 -10.16 -10.09
N VAL A 152 -10.11 -10.75 -9.04
CA VAL A 152 -8.78 -10.38 -8.55
C VAL A 152 -7.78 -11.30 -9.21
N SER A 153 -7.04 -10.78 -10.21
CA SER A 153 -5.84 -11.49 -10.66
C SER A 153 -4.86 -11.51 -9.50
N PRO A 154 -4.33 -12.69 -9.09
CA PRO A 154 -3.32 -12.73 -8.05
C PRO A 154 -2.17 -11.80 -8.49
N GLN A 155 -1.88 -10.79 -7.67
CA GLN A 155 -0.65 -10.02 -7.81
C GLN A 155 0.48 -11.04 -7.88
N ALA A 156 1.21 -11.04 -9.00
CA ALA A 156 2.44 -11.79 -9.10
C ALA A 156 3.34 -11.26 -7.97
N GLY A 157 3.46 -12.04 -6.91
CA GLY A 157 4.46 -11.79 -5.88
C GLY A 157 5.82 -11.80 -6.57
N ASP A 158 6.61 -10.77 -6.28
CA ASP A 158 7.99 -10.64 -6.71
C ASP A 158 8.73 -11.99 -6.53
N VAL A 159 9.43 -12.40 -7.59
CA VAL A 159 10.28 -13.61 -7.63
C VAL A 159 11.71 -13.23 -7.29
#